data_AF-A0A2N5LIG1-F1
#
_entry.id   AF-A0A2N5LIG1-F1
#
_cell.length_a   1.000
_cell.length_b   1.000
_cell.length_c   1.000
_cell.angle_alpha   90.00
_cell.angle_beta   90.00
_cell.angle_gamma   90.00
#
_symmetry.space_group_name_H-M   'P 1'
#
loop_
_entity.id
_entity.type
_entity.pdbx_description
1 polymer ?
#
loop_
_entity_poly.entity_id
_entity_poly.type
_entity_poly.pdbx_seq_one_letter_code
_entity_poly.pdbx_strand_id
1 'polypeptide(L)'
;MKIIDYDKLHATFKPSGYVSDDANDIANTLICELCIQSGIGLARFLNVDSCFDNHMAMRVWVQKRLDANPDYVLDEMRGQLKSELYELLPHTGYGY
;
A
#
# COMPACT_ATOMS: atom_id res chain seq x y z
N MET A 1 -17.25 -35.53 -5.44
CA MET A 1 -16.87 -34.56 -4.38
C MET A 1 -15.99 -33.52 -5.06
N LYS A 2 -16.41 -32.24 -5.10
CA LYS A 2 -15.54 -31.19 -5.66
C LYS A 2 -14.47 -30.88 -4.62
N ILE A 3 -13.20 -31.15 -4.94
CA ILE A 3 -12.07 -30.76 -4.11
C ILE A 3 -11.90 -29.25 -4.35
N ILE A 4 -12.15 -28.45 -3.31
CA ILE A 4 -11.87 -27.02 -3.34
C ILE A 4 -10.39 -26.86 -3.06
N ASP A 5 -9.68 -26.29 -4.02
CA ASP A 5 -8.28 -25.90 -3.88
C ASP A 5 -8.24 -24.57 -3.12
N TYR A 6 -7.95 -24.64 -1.83
CA TYR A 6 -7.94 -23.49 -0.93
C TYR A 6 -6.80 -22.52 -1.25
N ASP A 7 -5.66 -23.01 -1.74
CA ASP A 7 -4.53 -22.16 -2.12
C ASP A 7 -4.88 -21.34 -3.36
N LYS A 8 -5.51 -21.99 -4.35
CA LYS A 8 -6.04 -21.31 -5.53
C LYS A 8 -7.15 -20.34 -5.16
N LEU A 9 -8.03 -20.70 -4.22
CA LEU A 9 -9.10 -19.80 -3.74
C LEU A 9 -8.51 -18.58 -3.04
N HIS A 10 -7.51 -18.76 -2.18
CA HIS A 10 -6.85 -17.68 -1.45
C HIS A 10 -6.05 -16.75 -2.39
N ALA A 11 -5.40 -17.31 -3.41
CA ALA A 11 -4.75 -16.53 -4.46
C ALA A 11 -5.76 -15.76 -5.33
N THR A 12 -6.92 -16.36 -5.61
CA THR A 12 -7.99 -15.74 -6.43
C THR A 12 -8.75 -14.66 -5.66
N PHE A 13 -8.91 -14.84 -4.35
CA PHE A 13 -9.64 -13.96 -3.45
C PHE A 13 -8.72 -13.44 -2.35
N LYS A 14 -7.57 -12.82 -2.73
CA LYS A 14 -6.73 -12.10 -1.78
C LYS A 14 -7.65 -11.17 -0.96
N PRO A 15 -7.77 -11.34 0.36
CA PRO A 15 -8.55 -10.44 1.19
C PRO A 15 -8.14 -8.99 0.90
N SER A 16 -9.06 -8.03 0.99
CA SER A 16 -8.78 -6.62 0.72
C SER A 16 -7.64 -6.03 1.59
N GLY A 17 -7.25 -6.74 2.65
CA GLY A 17 -6.12 -6.43 3.53
C GLY A 17 -4.95 -7.41 3.44
N TYR A 18 -4.84 -8.25 2.42
CA TYR A 18 -3.64 -9.07 2.21
C TYR A 18 -2.45 -8.14 1.90
N VAL A 19 -1.31 -8.41 2.54
CA VAL A 19 -0.06 -7.65 2.40
C VAL A 19 1.07 -8.67 2.42
N SER A 20 1.93 -8.66 1.40
CA SER A 20 3.16 -9.46 1.36
C SER A 20 4.25 -8.85 2.24
N ASP A 21 5.28 -9.64 2.58
CA ASP A 21 6.41 -9.15 3.37
C ASP A 21 7.12 -7.97 2.67
N ASP A 22 7.32 -8.06 1.36
CA ASP A 22 7.87 -6.97 0.55
C ASP A 22 7.03 -5.68 0.63
N ALA A 23 5.70 -5.80 0.49
CA ALA A 23 4.80 -4.65 0.62
C ALA A 23 4.85 -4.05 2.03
N ASN A 24 4.95 -4.91 3.03
CA ASN A 24 5.03 -4.54 4.43
C ASN A 24 6.32 -3.75 4.73
N ASP A 25 7.46 -4.18 4.18
CA ASP A 25 8.76 -3.56 4.39
C ASP A 25 8.90 -2.22 3.67
N ILE A 26 8.44 -2.14 2.42
CA ILE A 26 8.37 -0.87 1.68
C ILE A 26 7.44 0.10 2.43
N ALA A 27 6.26 -0.35 2.84
CA ALA A 27 5.31 0.51 3.55
C ALA A 27 5.87 1.00 4.89
N ASN A 28 6.54 0.13 5.68
CA ASN A 28 7.20 0.54 6.92
C ASN A 28 8.24 1.62 6.69
N THR A 29 9.06 1.45 5.65
CA THR A 29 10.08 2.43 5.29
C THR A 29 9.44 3.78 4.95
N LEU A 30 8.40 3.79 4.12
CA LEU A 30 7.68 5.01 3.74
C LEU A 30 6.96 5.66 4.94
N ILE A 31 6.34 4.88 5.81
CA ILE A 31 5.69 5.37 7.03
C ILE A 31 6.69 6.10 7.92
N CYS A 32 7.88 5.52 8.13
CA CYS A 32 8.95 6.12 8.91
C CYS A 32 9.53 7.37 8.23
N GLU A 33 9.84 7.29 6.93
CA GLU A 33 10.44 8.41 6.19
C GLU A 33 9.53 9.64 6.09
N LEU A 34 8.22 9.41 5.91
CA LEU A 34 7.23 10.47 5.76
C LEU A 34 6.57 10.84 7.10
N CYS A 35 7.03 10.26 8.22
CA CYS A 35 6.47 10.46 9.55
C CYS A 35 4.94 10.27 9.60
N ILE A 36 4.42 9.26 8.90
CA ILE A 36 2.98 8.99 8.83
C ILE A 36 2.47 8.59 10.21
N GLN A 37 1.65 9.46 10.80
CA GLN A 37 1.06 9.21 12.10
C GLN A 37 0.07 8.05 12.05
N SER A 38 0.04 7.28 13.14
CA SER A 38 -1.07 6.38 13.41
C SER A 38 -2.36 7.20 13.50
N GLY A 39 -3.43 6.71 12.88
CA GLY A 39 -4.67 7.47 12.76
C GLY A 39 -5.50 7.01 11.57
N ILE A 40 -6.44 7.86 11.14
CA ILE A 40 -7.36 7.57 10.04
C ILE A 40 -7.35 8.72 9.02
N GLY A 41 -7.84 8.45 7.81
CA GLY A 41 -8.04 9.45 6.76
C GLY A 41 -7.15 9.28 5.54
N LEU A 42 -5.97 8.66 5.69
CA LEU A 42 -5.06 8.42 4.56
C LEU A 42 -5.65 7.44 3.53
N ALA A 43 -6.48 6.49 3.97
CA ALA A 43 -7.16 5.53 3.11
C ALA A 43 -7.93 6.18 1.94
N ARG A 44 -8.55 7.34 2.19
CA ARG A 44 -9.31 8.07 1.18
C ARG A 44 -8.42 8.65 0.08
N PHE A 45 -7.22 9.13 0.44
CA PHE A 45 -6.26 9.67 -0.53
C PHE A 45 -5.60 8.57 -1.34
N LEU A 46 -5.38 7.40 -0.73
CA LEU A 46 -4.77 6.23 -1.36
C LEU A 46 -5.77 5.37 -2.15
N ASN A 47 -7.05 5.74 -2.18
CA ASN A 47 -8.12 4.97 -2.83
C ASN A 47 -8.15 3.49 -2.39
N VAL A 48 -8.01 3.27 -1.08
CA VAL A 48 -8.15 1.97 -0.42
C VAL A 48 -9.35 2.00 0.52
N ASP A 49 -9.71 0.85 1.10
CA ASP A 49 -10.87 0.76 1.97
C ASP A 49 -10.75 1.72 3.16
N SER A 50 -11.79 2.53 3.37
CA SER A 50 -11.85 3.52 4.45
C SER A 50 -11.82 2.92 5.85
N CYS A 51 -12.05 1.61 5.99
CA CYS A 51 -11.93 0.89 7.25
C CYS A 51 -10.47 0.73 7.72
N PHE A 52 -9.49 0.97 6.84
CA PHE A 52 -8.07 0.88 7.21
C PHE A 52 -7.59 2.15 7.91
N ASP A 53 -6.82 1.95 8.98
CA ASP A 53 -5.99 3.01 9.56
C ASP A 53 -4.89 3.44 8.56
N ASN A 54 -4.21 4.55 8.85
CA ASN A 54 -3.21 5.12 7.95
C ASN A 54 -2.07 4.15 7.60
N HIS A 55 -1.65 3.30 8.54
CA HIS A 55 -0.55 2.37 8.33
C HIS A 55 -1.01 1.19 7.48
N MET A 56 -2.18 0.61 7.79
CA MET A 56 -2.76 -0.47 7.01
C MET A 56 -3.16 0.01 5.60
N ALA A 57 -3.66 1.23 5.48
CA ALA A 57 -3.96 1.86 4.20
C ALA A 57 -2.69 1.99 3.34
N MET A 58 -1.58 2.42 3.93
CA MET A 58 -0.28 2.46 3.27
C MET A 58 0.16 1.07 2.81
N ARG A 59 0.10 0.06 3.68
CA ARG A 59 0.48 -1.33 3.35
C ARG A 59 -0.34 -1.89 2.19
N VAL A 60 -1.66 -1.74 2.23
CA VAL A 60 -2.56 -2.22 1.17
C VAL A 60 -2.35 -1.45 -0.13
N TRP A 61 -2.11 -0.14 -0.05
CA TRP A 61 -1.80 0.66 -1.22
C TRP A 61 -0.51 0.20 -1.90
N VAL A 62 0.57 -0.01 -1.14
CA VAL A 62 1.82 -0.58 -1.65
C VAL A 62 1.56 -1.94 -2.29
N GLN A 63 0.85 -2.84 -1.60
CA GLN A 63 0.51 -4.17 -2.13
C GLN A 63 -0.18 -4.08 -3.50
N LYS A 64 -1.17 -3.20 -3.66
CA LYS A 64 -1.87 -3.01 -4.94
C LYS A 64 -0.92 -2.58 -6.06
N ARG A 65 0.14 -1.82 -5.76
CA ARG A 65 1.13 -1.41 -6.77
C ARG A 65 2.12 -2.51 -7.09
N LEU A 66 2.50 -3.34 -6.12
CA LEU A 66 3.30 -4.54 -6.37
C LEU A 66 2.52 -5.55 -7.22
N ASP A 67 1.24 -5.78 -6.91
CA ASP A 67 0.37 -6.67 -7.67
C ASP A 67 0.18 -6.19 -9.12
N ALA A 68 0.26 -4.88 -9.37
CA ALA A 68 0.20 -4.30 -10.71
C ALA A 68 1.53 -4.39 -11.49
N ASN A 69 2.66 -4.61 -10.81
CA ASN A 69 4.00 -4.60 -11.41
C ASN A 69 4.81 -5.82 -10.92
N PRO A 70 4.53 -7.04 -11.37
CA PRO A 70 5.11 -8.27 -10.80
C PRO A 70 6.64 -8.38 -10.92
N ASP A 71 7.28 -7.67 -11.86
CA ASP A 71 8.72 -7.69 -12.10
C ASP A 71 9.46 -6.52 -11.42
N TYR A 72 8.95 -6.05 -10.27
CA TYR A 72 9.53 -4.91 -9.56
C TYR A 72 10.89 -5.22 -8.93
N VAL A 73 11.76 -4.21 -8.88
CA VAL A 73 12.94 -4.19 -8.00
C VAL A 73 12.61 -3.36 -6.77
N LEU A 74 12.81 -3.92 -5.57
CA LEU A 74 12.38 -3.32 -4.29
C LEU A 74 12.79 -1.84 -4.13
N ASP A 75 14.08 -1.53 -4.36
CA ASP A 75 14.59 -0.17 -4.17
C ASP A 75 14.03 0.84 -5.18
N GLU A 76 13.88 0.42 -6.45
CA GLU A 76 13.30 1.26 -7.50
C GLU A 76 11.82 1.51 -7.22
N MET A 77 11.10 0.46 -6.82
CA MET A 77 9.69 0.52 -6.49
C MET A 77 9.43 1.45 -5.30
N ARG A 78 10.27 1.37 -4.25
CA ARG A 78 10.20 2.32 -3.13
C ARG A 78 10.34 3.77 -3.62
N GLY A 79 11.32 4.04 -4.49
CA GLY A 79 11.54 5.37 -5.05
C GLY A 79 10.35 5.89 -5.87
N GLN A 80 9.77 5.03 -6.72
CA GLN A 80 8.59 5.36 -7.52
C GLN A 80 7.37 5.66 -6.64
N LEU A 81 7.09 4.78 -5.68
CA LEU A 81 5.95 4.95 -4.76
C LEU A 81 6.07 6.22 -3.92
N LYS A 82 7.29 6.56 -3.48
CA LYS A 82 7.54 7.82 -2.78
C LYS A 82 7.18 9.03 -3.64
N SER A 83 7.60 9.04 -4.91
CA SER A 83 7.25 10.12 -5.84
C SER A 83 5.74 10.20 -6.09
N GLU A 84 5.07 9.07 -6.30
CA GLU A 84 3.60 9.02 -6.48
C GLU A 84 2.87 9.58 -5.24
N LEU A 85 3.34 9.24 -4.03
CA LEU A 85 2.81 9.79 -2.79
C LEU A 85 2.96 11.32 -2.70
N TYR A 86 4.10 11.88 -3.12
CA TYR A 86 4.29 13.33 -3.13
C TYR A 86 3.39 14.05 -4.13
N GLU A 87 3.02 13.42 -5.24
CA GLU A 87 2.06 13.96 -6.20
C GLU A 87 0.61 13.87 -5.70
N LEU A 88 0.28 12.81 -4.95
CA LEU A 88 -1.05 12.59 -4.37
C LEU A 88 -1.33 13.51 -3.17
N LEU A 89 -0.31 13.85 -2.40
CA LEU A 89 -0.46 14.75 -1.27
C LEU A 89 -0.59 16.18 -1.79
N PRO A 90 -1.60 16.96 -1.33
CA PRO A 90 -1.70 18.37 -1.68
C PRO A 90 -0.38 19.02 -1.30
N HIS A 91 0.33 19.58 -2.28
CA HIS A 91 1.55 20.32 -2.02
C HIS A 91 1.20 21.34 -0.94
N THR A 92 1.81 21.19 0.24
CA THR A 92 1.75 22.21 1.28
C THR A 92 2.58 23.39 0.76
N GLY A 93 2.03 24.09 -0.23
CA GLY A 93 2.43 25.44 -0.57
C GLY A 93 2.04 26.29 0.63
N TYR A 94 2.89 26.28 1.66
CA TYR A 94 2.96 27.40 2.58
C TYR A 94 3.40 28.60 1.73
N GLY A 95 2.41 29.23 1.10
CA GLY A 95 2.51 30.62 0.70
C GLY A 95 2.36 31.45 1.97
N TYR A 96 3.46 32.14 2.30
CA TYR A 96 3.65 33.14 3.36
C TYR A 96 3.93 32.64 4.78
#